data_AF-A0A1I2JR66-F1
#
_entry.id   AF-A0A1I2JR66-F1
#
_cell.length_a   1.000
_cell.length_b   1.000
_cell.length_c   1.000
_cell.angle_alpha   90.00
_cell.angle_beta   90.00
_cell.angle_gamma   90.00
#
_symmetry.space_group_name_H-M   'P 1'
#
loop_
_entity.id
_entity.type
_entity.pdbx_description
1 polymer ?
#
loop_
_entity_poly.entity_id
_entity_poly.type
_entity_poly.pdbx_seq_one_letter_code
_entity_poly.pdbx_strand_id
1 'polypeptide(L)'
;MRAYLNAEGLALLDQDADTCFLDGTLPHLGAGRFENYTIDPAVRFTDSAPGRFFVEANSLVKQPYVPDMPILIYGDVFDDLVGIKPANDLAVKYCRAGAQVEVMHTFTPVPTPGLALVHISGEVEGTLPSLAYLVARFNGQAPRNDCGAAAMSVWSSSVPLPYYPFITQ
;
A
#
# COMPACT_ATOMS: atom_id res chain seq x y z
N MET A 1 -4.23 21.46 -8.81
CA MET A 1 -3.25 21.15 -7.76
C MET A 1 -2.52 22.41 -7.31
N ARG A 2 -1.72 23.09 -8.15
CA ARG A 2 -1.00 24.33 -7.74
C ARG A 2 -1.87 25.39 -7.07
N ALA A 3 -3.09 25.63 -7.56
CA ALA A 3 -4.03 26.58 -6.95
C ALA A 3 -4.57 26.19 -5.56
N TYR A 4 -4.32 24.95 -5.09
CA TYR A 4 -4.69 24.46 -3.77
C TYR A 4 -3.54 24.54 -2.76
N LEU A 5 -2.31 24.78 -3.24
CA LEU A 5 -1.13 24.93 -2.39
C LEU A 5 -0.99 26.38 -1.93
N ASN A 6 -0.49 26.57 -0.71
CA ASN A 6 -0.04 27.89 -0.24
C ASN A 6 1.38 28.19 -0.74
N ALA A 7 1.97 29.30 -0.30
CA ALA A 7 3.31 29.70 -0.73
C ALA A 7 4.37 28.66 -0.33
N GLU A 8 4.29 28.13 0.88
CA GLU A 8 5.20 27.09 1.38
C GLU A 8 5.04 25.79 0.59
N GLY A 9 3.81 25.37 0.26
CA GLY A 9 3.54 24.19 -0.54
C GLY A 9 4.02 24.32 -1.98
N LEU A 10 3.92 25.50 -2.58
CA LEU A 10 4.49 25.77 -3.91
C LEU A 10 6.01 25.72 -3.89
N ALA A 11 6.64 26.30 -2.86
CA ALA A 11 8.09 26.24 -2.68
C ALA A 11 8.57 24.80 -2.48
N LEU A 12 7.87 24.01 -1.67
CA LEU A 12 8.15 22.59 -1.46
C LEU A 12 8.04 21.79 -2.77
N LEU A 13 6.97 22.02 -3.55
CA LEU A 13 6.78 21.38 -4.84
C LEU A 13 7.93 21.70 -5.81
N ASP A 14 8.36 22.96 -5.87
CA ASP A 14 9.42 23.39 -6.78
C ASP A 14 10.81 22.90 -6.30
N GLN A 15 11.02 22.80 -4.98
CA GLN A 15 12.25 22.24 -4.38
C GLN A 15 12.41 20.75 -4.66
N ASP A 16 11.32 19.99 -4.53
CA ASP A 16 11.37 18.53 -4.59
C ASP A 16 11.16 17.98 -6.01
N ALA A 17 10.79 18.82 -6.98
CA ALA A 17 10.43 18.43 -8.35
C ALA A 17 11.48 17.54 -9.05
N ASP A 18 12.76 17.78 -8.75
CA ASP A 18 13.90 17.08 -9.36
C ASP A 18 14.70 16.24 -8.33
N THR A 19 14.11 15.95 -7.17
CA THR A 19 14.78 15.18 -6.12
C THR A 19 14.60 13.66 -6.28
N CYS A 20 15.65 12.91 -5.96
CA CYS A 20 15.56 11.47 -5.81
C CYS A 20 14.95 11.10 -4.43
N PHE A 21 14.49 9.87 -4.25
CA PHE A 21 13.76 9.43 -3.05
C PHE A 21 14.42 9.87 -1.72
N LEU A 22 15.72 9.63 -1.55
CA LEU A 22 16.41 9.97 -0.30
C LEU A 22 16.50 11.48 -0.09
N ASP A 23 16.83 12.22 -1.15
CA ASP A 23 16.98 13.68 -1.12
C ASP A 23 15.64 14.39 -0.91
N GLY A 24 14.54 13.80 -1.39
CA GLY A 24 13.18 14.30 -1.21
C GLY A 24 12.48 13.79 0.05
N THR A 25 13.00 12.80 0.78
CA THR A 25 12.33 12.24 1.97
C THR A 25 13.02 12.66 3.27
N LEU A 26 14.35 12.55 3.33
CA LEU A 26 15.09 12.80 4.58
C LEU A 26 14.93 14.22 5.13
N PRO A 27 14.96 15.30 4.31
CA PRO A 27 14.78 16.66 4.80
C PRO A 27 13.40 16.93 5.39
N HIS A 28 12.39 16.13 5.00
CA HIS A 28 10.99 16.33 5.37
C HIS A 28 10.51 15.34 6.44
N LEU A 29 11.43 14.59 7.06
CA LEU A 29 11.11 13.80 8.25
C LEU A 29 10.62 14.73 9.37
N GLY A 30 9.34 14.57 9.75
CA GLY A 30 8.71 15.42 10.74
C GLY A 30 8.14 16.75 10.20
N ALA A 31 8.05 16.94 8.88
CA ALA A 31 7.42 18.11 8.23
C ALA A 31 5.93 18.30 8.60
N GLY A 32 5.33 17.34 9.31
CA GLY A 32 3.98 17.43 9.82
C GLY A 32 2.94 17.08 8.75
N ARG A 33 1.76 17.68 8.87
CA ARG A 33 0.61 17.33 8.02
C ARG A 33 0.70 18.04 6.68
N PHE A 34 0.40 17.31 5.60
CA PHE A 34 0.26 17.87 4.25
C PHE A 34 -0.65 19.11 4.22
N GLU A 35 -1.73 19.11 5.02
CA GLU A 35 -2.68 20.22 5.06
C GLU A 35 -2.05 21.58 5.40
N ASN A 36 -0.93 21.59 6.14
CA ASN A 36 -0.19 22.83 6.46
C ASN A 36 0.39 23.54 5.22
N TYR A 37 0.48 22.83 4.08
CA TYR A 37 1.02 23.32 2.81
C TYR A 37 -0.10 23.68 1.80
N THR A 38 -1.33 23.82 2.28
CA THR A 38 -2.52 24.08 1.46
C THR A 38 -3.16 25.41 1.82
N ILE A 39 -4.04 25.90 0.95
CA ILE A 39 -4.81 27.13 1.20
C ILE A 39 -5.90 26.96 2.27
N ASP A 40 -6.21 25.73 2.68
CA ASP A 40 -7.23 25.42 3.70
C ASP A 40 -6.73 24.30 4.65
N PRO A 41 -5.89 24.64 5.64
CA PRO A 41 -5.27 23.64 6.52
C PRO A 41 -6.25 22.94 7.46
N ALA A 42 -7.48 23.45 7.60
CA ALA A 42 -8.52 22.81 8.41
C ALA A 42 -9.17 21.62 7.69
N VAL A 43 -9.10 21.60 6.36
CA VAL A 43 -9.72 20.55 5.52
C VAL A 43 -8.67 19.49 5.18
N ARG A 44 -8.94 18.23 5.54
CA ARG A 44 -8.10 17.10 5.13
C ARG A 44 -8.05 17.04 3.61
N PHE A 45 -6.88 16.77 3.05
CA PHE A 45 -6.72 16.74 1.59
C PHE A 45 -7.73 15.80 0.92
N THR A 46 -7.93 14.61 1.48
CA THR A 46 -8.87 13.60 0.95
C THR A 46 -10.33 14.02 0.97
N ASP A 47 -10.70 15.04 1.76
CA ASP A 47 -12.04 15.62 1.81
C ASP A 47 -12.19 16.85 0.90
N SER A 48 -11.08 17.46 0.47
CA SER A 48 -11.05 18.58 -0.47
C SER A 48 -11.47 18.16 -1.89
N ALA A 49 -12.00 19.09 -2.69
CA ALA A 49 -12.33 18.83 -4.09
C ALA A 49 -11.16 18.24 -4.91
N PRO A 50 -9.93 18.82 -4.90
CA PRO A 50 -8.81 18.23 -5.62
C PRO A 50 -8.39 16.87 -5.05
N GLY A 51 -8.32 16.70 -3.74
CA GLY A 51 -7.90 15.42 -3.17
C GLY A 51 -8.90 14.30 -3.39
N ARG A 52 -10.22 14.58 -3.34
CA ARG A 52 -11.24 13.62 -3.76
C ARG A 52 -11.02 13.19 -5.20
N PHE A 53 -10.82 14.13 -6.12
CA PHE A 53 -10.52 13.81 -7.52
C PHE A 53 -9.28 12.91 -7.64
N PHE A 54 -8.18 13.23 -6.96
CA PHE A 54 -6.96 12.42 -7.02
C PHE A 54 -7.15 11.01 -6.45
N VAL A 55 -7.80 10.88 -5.29
CA VAL A 55 -8.06 9.57 -4.68
C VAL A 55 -8.98 8.73 -5.58
N GLU A 56 -10.04 9.31 -6.13
CA GLU A 56 -10.94 8.60 -7.06
C GLU A 56 -10.17 8.15 -8.30
N ALA A 57 -9.41 9.04 -8.94
CA ALA A 57 -8.71 8.76 -10.18
C ALA A 57 -7.53 7.78 -10.04
N ASN A 58 -6.86 7.75 -8.88
CA ASN A 58 -5.61 7.00 -8.70
C ASN A 58 -5.72 5.81 -7.73
N SER A 59 -6.90 5.50 -7.19
CA SER A 59 -7.07 4.34 -6.31
C SER A 59 -7.40 3.08 -7.10
N LEU A 60 -6.55 2.06 -7.04
CA LEU A 60 -6.84 0.75 -7.62
C LEU A 60 -8.10 0.09 -7.03
N VAL A 61 -8.48 0.43 -5.79
CA VAL A 61 -9.70 -0.07 -5.16
C VAL A 61 -10.95 0.59 -5.78
N LYS A 62 -10.86 1.86 -6.20
CA LYS A 62 -11.99 2.62 -6.75
C LYS A 62 -12.10 2.51 -8.27
N GLN A 63 -10.98 2.34 -8.97
CA GLN A 63 -10.95 2.14 -10.41
C GLN A 63 -11.59 0.80 -10.81
N PRO A 64 -12.16 0.64 -12.02
CA PRO A 64 -12.90 -0.56 -12.40
C PRO A 64 -12.01 -1.74 -12.80
N TYR A 65 -10.72 -1.52 -13.08
CA TYR A 65 -9.81 -2.56 -13.56
C TYR A 65 -9.72 -3.74 -12.61
N VAL A 66 -9.69 -4.95 -13.17
CA VAL A 66 -9.47 -6.23 -12.49
C VAL A 66 -8.46 -7.00 -13.34
N PRO A 67 -7.39 -7.57 -12.75
CA PRO A 67 -6.42 -8.34 -13.50
C PRO A 67 -7.05 -9.66 -14.00
N ASP A 68 -6.69 -10.04 -15.23
CA ASP A 68 -7.04 -11.30 -15.88
C ASP A 68 -5.94 -12.38 -15.71
N MET A 69 -4.97 -12.09 -14.85
CA MET A 69 -3.84 -12.95 -14.50
C MET A 69 -3.78 -13.18 -12.99
N PRO A 70 -3.15 -14.27 -12.52
CA PRO A 70 -2.96 -14.51 -11.10
C PRO A 70 -2.07 -13.43 -10.47
N ILE A 71 -2.42 -12.98 -9.27
CA ILE A 71 -1.66 -11.95 -8.54
C ILE A 71 -1.24 -12.43 -7.15
N LEU A 72 -0.06 -12.00 -6.71
CA LEU A 72 0.36 -12.03 -5.31
C LEU A 72 0.31 -10.61 -4.77
N ILE A 73 -0.36 -10.43 -3.63
CA ILE A 73 -0.34 -9.19 -2.84
C ILE A 73 0.30 -9.52 -1.50
N TYR A 74 1.41 -8.86 -1.17
CA TYR A 74 2.07 -9.04 0.12
C TYR A 74 2.28 -7.72 0.86
N GLY A 75 2.40 -7.79 2.18
CA GLY A 75 2.76 -6.65 3.03
C GLY A 75 2.75 -7.01 4.51
N ASP A 76 3.36 -6.16 5.33
CA ASP A 76 3.34 -6.33 6.79
C ASP A 76 2.08 -5.73 7.40
N VAL A 77 1.50 -6.41 8.39
CA VAL A 77 0.30 -5.90 9.08
C VAL A 77 0.60 -4.65 9.92
N PHE A 78 1.84 -4.51 10.37
CA PHE A 78 2.34 -3.39 11.17
C PHE A 78 3.20 -2.41 10.36
N ASP A 79 3.11 -2.44 9.03
CA ASP A 79 3.86 -1.54 8.15
C ASP A 79 3.70 -0.08 8.59
N ASP A 80 4.83 0.54 8.94
CA ASP A 80 4.89 1.88 9.53
C ASP A 80 4.96 3.00 8.47
N LEU A 81 4.96 2.63 7.18
CA LEU A 81 5.00 3.57 6.05
C LEU A 81 3.78 3.43 5.13
N VAL A 82 3.43 2.20 4.76
CA VAL A 82 2.36 1.87 3.81
C VAL A 82 1.36 0.93 4.50
N GLY A 83 0.34 1.50 5.14
CA GLY A 83 -0.63 0.71 5.90
C GLY A 83 -1.29 -0.40 5.08
N ILE A 84 -1.52 -1.57 5.71
CA ILE A 84 -1.95 -2.80 5.01
C ILE A 84 -3.39 -2.77 4.46
N LYS A 85 -4.27 -1.94 5.04
CA LYS A 85 -5.72 -1.98 4.75
C LYS A 85 -6.05 -1.78 3.26
N PRO A 86 -5.51 -0.78 2.54
CA PRO A 86 -5.80 -0.61 1.12
C PRO A 86 -5.40 -1.81 0.26
N ALA A 87 -4.31 -2.52 0.61
CA ALA A 87 -3.90 -3.75 -0.09
C ALA A 87 -4.92 -4.89 0.14
N ASN A 88 -5.41 -5.03 1.37
CA ASN A 88 -6.47 -5.99 1.69
C ASN A 88 -7.79 -5.66 0.98
N ASP A 89 -8.20 -4.39 0.96
CA ASP A 89 -9.39 -3.94 0.23
C ASP A 89 -9.27 -4.25 -1.27
N LEU A 90 -8.06 -4.10 -1.83
CA LEU A 90 -7.77 -4.45 -3.23
C LEU A 90 -7.86 -5.96 -3.48
N ALA A 91 -7.31 -6.78 -2.59
CA ALA A 91 -7.43 -8.24 -2.67
C ALA A 91 -8.90 -8.67 -2.63
N VAL A 92 -9.71 -8.13 -1.71
CA VAL A 92 -11.14 -8.41 -1.62
C VAL A 92 -11.88 -8.01 -2.88
N LYS A 93 -11.59 -6.82 -3.44
CA LYS A 93 -12.17 -6.38 -4.71
C LYS A 93 -11.88 -7.39 -5.82
N TYR A 94 -10.63 -7.76 -6.00
CA TYR A 94 -10.21 -8.67 -7.07
C TYR A 94 -10.81 -10.08 -6.89
N CYS A 95 -10.84 -10.59 -5.66
CA CYS A 95 -11.50 -11.86 -5.36
C CYS A 95 -12.99 -11.86 -5.68
N ARG A 96 -13.71 -10.78 -5.32
CA ARG A 96 -15.15 -10.65 -5.65
C ARG A 96 -15.40 -10.58 -7.15
N ALA A 97 -14.43 -10.13 -7.92
CA ALA A 97 -14.49 -10.07 -9.38
C ALA A 97 -14.03 -11.37 -10.07
N GLY A 98 -13.66 -12.41 -9.31
CA GLY A 98 -13.27 -13.72 -9.84
C GLY A 98 -11.79 -13.84 -10.22
N ALA A 99 -10.95 -12.87 -9.87
CA ALA A 99 -9.50 -12.99 -10.06
C ALA A 99 -8.91 -14.07 -9.15
N GLN A 100 -7.75 -14.61 -9.53
CA GLN A 100 -6.96 -15.50 -8.69
C GLN A 100 -5.99 -14.68 -7.86
N VAL A 101 -6.22 -14.62 -6.55
CA VAL A 101 -5.45 -13.76 -5.64
C VAL A 101 -4.79 -14.60 -4.57
N GLU A 102 -3.47 -14.45 -4.47
CA GLU A 102 -2.67 -14.93 -3.37
C GLU A 102 -2.36 -13.75 -2.43
N VAL A 103 -2.58 -13.92 -1.13
CA VAL A 103 -2.29 -12.89 -0.13
C VAL A 103 -1.24 -13.39 0.86
N MET A 104 -0.22 -12.57 1.11
CA MET A 104 0.82 -12.83 2.11
C MET A 104 0.89 -11.71 3.12
N HIS A 105 0.89 -12.07 4.41
CA HIS A 105 1.10 -11.12 5.49
C HIS A 105 2.29 -11.51 6.35
N THR A 106 3.15 -10.54 6.64
CA THR A 106 4.21 -10.65 7.65
C THR A 106 3.80 -9.89 8.92
N PHE A 107 4.50 -10.20 10.02
CA PHE A 107 4.26 -9.62 11.34
C PHE A 107 5.59 -9.29 12.00
N THR A 108 6.39 -8.43 11.36
CA THR A 108 7.70 -8.07 11.88
C THR A 108 7.54 -7.33 13.22
N PRO A 109 8.07 -7.87 14.33
CA PRO A 109 8.00 -7.19 15.62
C PRO A 109 9.06 -6.08 15.67
N VAL A 110 8.65 -4.82 15.80
CA VAL A 110 9.59 -3.69 15.95
C VAL A 110 9.12 -2.73 17.06
N PRO A 111 9.99 -2.37 18.02
CA PRO A 111 9.61 -1.58 19.19
C PRO A 111 9.40 -0.08 18.95
N THR A 112 9.73 0.44 17.76
CA THR A 112 9.72 1.89 17.48
C THR A 112 9.15 2.18 16.08
N PRO A 113 7.94 2.77 15.97
CA PRO A 113 7.38 3.22 14.71
C PRO A 113 8.15 4.41 14.10
N GLY A 114 8.18 4.51 12.77
CA GLY A 114 8.42 5.79 12.08
C GLY A 114 9.76 5.96 11.35
N LEU A 115 10.45 4.87 11.02
CA LEU A 115 11.68 4.90 10.20
C LEU A 115 11.61 3.94 9.00
N ALA A 116 10.39 3.55 8.58
CA ALA A 116 10.15 2.57 7.53
C ALA A 116 10.81 1.21 7.83
N LEU A 117 11.12 0.91 9.09
CA LEU A 117 11.85 -0.30 9.45
C LEU A 117 11.00 -1.54 9.22
N VAL A 118 9.70 -1.47 9.56
CA VAL A 118 8.79 -2.59 9.32
C VAL A 118 8.57 -2.74 7.82
N HIS A 119 8.41 -1.62 7.10
CA HIS A 119 8.28 -1.63 5.64
C HIS A 119 9.46 -2.32 4.95
N ILE A 120 10.69 -1.95 5.31
CA ILE A 120 11.92 -2.52 4.74
C ILE A 120 12.08 -3.99 5.15
N SER A 121 11.79 -4.35 6.41
CA SER A 121 11.83 -5.75 6.84
C SER A 121 10.81 -6.61 6.08
N GLY A 122 9.59 -6.12 5.89
CA GLY A 122 8.56 -6.78 5.09
C GLY A 122 8.97 -6.97 3.62
N GLU A 123 9.69 -6.01 3.03
CA GLU A 123 10.27 -6.16 1.69
C GLU A 123 11.30 -7.31 1.64
N VAL A 124 12.23 -7.36 2.60
CA VAL A 124 13.24 -8.42 2.68
C VAL A 124 12.58 -9.80 2.88
N GLU A 125 11.62 -9.89 3.79
CA GLU A 125 10.87 -11.13 4.05
C GLU A 125 10.05 -11.58 2.82
N GLY A 126 9.50 -10.63 2.06
CA GLY A 126 8.69 -10.90 0.88
C GLY A 126 9.44 -11.15 -0.42
N THR A 127 10.74 -10.81 -0.48
CA THR A 127 11.53 -10.90 -1.72
C THR A 127 11.61 -12.33 -2.26
N LEU A 128 12.05 -13.30 -1.43
CA LEU A 128 12.20 -14.69 -1.88
C LEU A 128 10.85 -15.37 -2.18
N PRO A 129 9.80 -15.24 -1.34
CA PRO A 129 8.47 -15.76 -1.67
C PRO A 129 7.90 -15.17 -2.98
N SER A 130 8.08 -13.88 -3.22
CA SER A 130 7.59 -13.22 -4.45
C SER A 130 8.32 -13.74 -5.69
N LEU A 131 9.63 -13.97 -5.60
CA LEU A 131 10.38 -14.59 -6.68
C LEU A 131 9.94 -16.03 -6.94
N ALA A 132 9.71 -16.81 -5.87
CA ALA A 132 9.20 -18.17 -5.98
C ALA A 132 7.81 -18.21 -6.65
N TYR A 133 6.93 -17.28 -6.28
CA TYR A 133 5.63 -17.09 -6.92
C TYR A 133 5.78 -16.84 -8.44
N LEU A 134 6.66 -15.93 -8.85
CA LEU A 134 6.90 -15.64 -10.27
C LEU A 134 7.44 -16.87 -11.02
N VAL A 135 8.43 -17.55 -10.45
CA VAL A 135 8.99 -18.78 -11.03
C VAL A 135 7.92 -19.85 -11.22
N ALA A 136 7.02 -20.03 -10.24
CA ALA A 136 5.91 -20.97 -10.34
C ALA A 136 4.96 -20.64 -11.50
N ARG A 137 4.67 -19.35 -11.75
CA ARG A 137 3.85 -18.91 -12.90
C ARG A 137 4.54 -19.20 -14.23
N PHE A 138 5.84 -18.93 -14.36
CA PHE A 138 6.60 -19.26 -15.58
C PHE A 138 6.69 -20.77 -15.83
N ASN A 139 6.68 -21.59 -14.77
CA ASN A 139 6.67 -23.04 -14.87
C ASN A 139 5.27 -23.65 -15.09
N GLY A 140 4.24 -22.83 -15.30
CA GLY A 140 2.88 -23.30 -15.55
C GLY A 140 2.20 -23.95 -14.34
N GLN A 141 2.71 -23.71 -13.12
CA GLN A 141 2.10 -24.24 -11.91
C GLN A 141 0.82 -23.46 -11.59
N ALA A 142 -0.22 -24.18 -11.17
CA ALA A 142 -1.48 -23.57 -10.75
C ALA A 142 -1.24 -22.56 -9.59
N PRO A 143 -1.82 -21.36 -9.65
CA PRO A 143 -1.71 -20.39 -8.57
C PRO A 143 -2.48 -20.83 -7.34
N ARG A 144 -1.93 -20.50 -6.17
CA ARG A 144 -2.73 -20.47 -4.96
C ARG A 144 -3.83 -19.43 -5.14
N ASN A 145 -5.00 -19.69 -4.57
CA ASN A 145 -6.12 -18.78 -4.64
C ASN A 145 -6.77 -18.69 -3.26
N ASP A 146 -6.56 -17.57 -2.59
CA ASP A 146 -6.99 -17.33 -1.23
C ASP A 146 -8.39 -16.69 -1.16
N CYS A 147 -9.10 -16.55 -2.29
CA CYS A 147 -10.41 -15.88 -2.40
C CYS A 147 -11.60 -16.57 -1.70
N GLY A 148 -11.36 -17.37 -0.66
CA GLY A 148 -12.40 -17.93 0.20
C GLY A 148 -13.10 -16.86 1.05
N ALA A 149 -14.41 -16.99 1.26
CA ALA A 149 -15.22 -16.01 2.00
C ALA A 149 -14.72 -15.74 3.43
N ALA A 150 -14.26 -16.79 4.13
CA ALA A 150 -13.69 -16.66 5.47
C ALA A 150 -12.37 -15.85 5.45
N ALA A 151 -11.47 -16.12 4.51
CA ALA A 151 -10.20 -15.39 4.37
C ALA A 151 -10.44 -13.90 4.07
N MET A 152 -11.35 -13.60 3.14
CA MET A 152 -11.71 -12.21 2.79
C MET A 152 -12.28 -11.43 3.97
N SER A 153 -13.08 -12.06 4.85
CA SER A 153 -13.63 -11.39 6.03
C SER A 153 -12.53 -10.96 7.01
N VAL A 154 -11.51 -11.80 7.17
CA VAL A 154 -10.36 -11.55 8.04
C VAL A 154 -9.56 -10.36 7.49
N TRP A 155 -9.21 -10.36 6.20
CA TRP A 155 -8.46 -9.26 5.56
C TRP A 155 -9.17 -7.90 5.60
N SER A 156 -10.50 -7.91 5.47
CA SER A 156 -11.32 -6.69 5.47
C SER A 156 -11.48 -6.05 6.85
N SER A 157 -11.11 -6.76 7.91
CA SER A 157 -11.21 -6.28 9.28
C SER A 157 -9.95 -5.50 9.67
N SER A 158 -10.10 -4.49 10.53
CA SER A 158 -8.97 -3.77 11.15
C SER A 158 -8.31 -4.58 12.27
N VAL A 159 -8.52 -5.89 12.31
CA VAL A 159 -8.00 -6.81 13.33
C VAL A 159 -6.68 -7.40 12.83
N PRO A 160 -5.65 -7.54 13.68
CA PRO A 160 -4.42 -8.23 13.31
C PRO A 160 -4.74 -9.64 12.78
N LEU A 161 -4.21 -9.96 11.59
CA LEU A 161 -4.44 -11.25 10.95
C LEU A 161 -3.54 -12.32 11.59
N PRO A 162 -3.81 -13.63 11.42
CA PRO A 162 -2.85 -14.66 11.77
C PRO A 162 -1.70 -14.70 10.76
N TYR A 163 -0.47 -14.91 11.23
CA TYR A 163 0.70 -15.16 10.37
C TYR A 163 0.60 -16.54 9.70
N TYR A 164 0.77 -16.58 8.38
CA TYR A 164 0.86 -17.82 7.61
C TYR A 164 2.22 -17.87 6.89
N PRO A 165 3.26 -18.50 7.49
CA PRO A 165 4.56 -18.61 6.86
C PRO A 165 4.48 -19.44 5.57
N PHE A 166 5.21 -19.02 4.53
CA PHE A 166 5.33 -19.73 3.25
C PHE A 166 6.06 -21.08 3.35
N ILE A 167 6.70 -21.37 4.49
CA ILE A 167 7.56 -22.54 4.68
C ILE A 167 6.76 -23.86 4.68
N THR A 168 5.43 -23.81 4.74
CA THR A 168 4.57 -25.00 4.84
C THR A 168 3.80 -25.35 3.55
N GLN A 169 4.15 -24.77 2.39
CA GLN A 169 3.52 -25.12 1.10
C GLN A 169 4.47 -25.83 0.16
#